data_AF-A0A0Q7D453-F1
#
_entry.id   AF-A0A0Q7D453-F1
#
_cell.length_a   1.000
_cell.length_b   1.000
_cell.length_c   1.000
_cell.angle_alpha   90.00
_cell.angle_beta   90.00
_cell.angle_gamma   90.00
#
_symmetry.space_group_name_H-M   'P 1'
#
loop_
_entity.id
_entity.type
_entity.pdbx_description
1 polymer ?
#
loop_
_entity_poly.entity_id
_entity_poly.type
_entity_poly.pdbx_seq_one_letter_code
_entity_poly.pdbx_strand_id
1 'polypeptide(L)' 'MSNVVNLNKARKARERDRARDQARENRAKFGRTRADKDLSKAETQKADQALDGAKLDKPE' A
#
# COMPACT_ATOMS: atom_id res chain seq x y z
N MET A 1 7.14 29.35 -33.92
CA MET A 1 7.46 28.39 -32.83
C MET A 1 6.19 27.67 -32.44
N SER A 2 6.04 26.41 -32.85
CA SER A 2 4.82 25.64 -32.57
C SER A 2 4.93 25.02 -31.17
N ASN A 3 4.12 25.50 -30.23
CA ASN A 3 4.00 24.93 -28.89
C ASN A 3 3.13 23.67 -28.94
N VAL A 4 3.68 22.57 -29.47
CA VAL A 4 2.97 21.28 -29.50
C VAL A 4 2.95 20.71 -28.08
N VAL A 5 1.84 20.92 -27.37
CA VAL A 5 1.63 20.34 -26.04
C VAL A 5 1.23 18.88 -26.20
N ASN A 6 2.03 17.98 -25.63
CA ASN A 6 1.69 16.57 -25.59
C ASN A 6 0.58 16.31 -24.55
N LEU A 7 -0.65 16.14 -25.04
CA LEU A 7 -1.83 15.91 -24.21
C LEU A 7 -1.74 14.63 -23.36
N ASN A 8 -1.02 13.60 -23.83
CA ASN A 8 -0.81 12.38 -23.05
C ASN A 8 0.05 12.64 -21.79
N LYS A 9 1.11 13.45 -21.93
CA LYS A 9 1.93 13.86 -20.78
C LYS A 9 1.11 14.70 -19.79
N ALA A 10 0.29 15.61 -20.29
CA ALA A 10 -0.59 16.42 -19.45
C ALA A 10 -1.62 15.55 -18.69
N ARG A 11 -2.24 14.58 -19.36
CA ARG A 11 -3.16 13.61 -18.71
C ARG A 11 -2.45 12.81 -17.62
N LYS A 12 -1.28 12.22 -17.93
CA LYS A 12 -0.48 11.46 -16.95
C LYS A 12 0.00 12.30 -15.77
N ALA A 13 0.26 13.60 -15.97
CA ALA A 13 0.58 14.49 -14.86
C ALA A 13 -0.63 14.66 -13.93
N ARG A 14 -1.82 14.97 -14.48
CA ARG A 14 -3.07 15.09 -13.71
C ARG A 14 -3.42 13.80 -12.96
N GLU A 15 -3.25 12.64 -13.58
CA GLU A 15 -3.49 11.34 -12.93
C GLU A 15 -2.53 11.11 -11.75
N ARG A 16 -1.25 11.45 -11.91
CA ARG A 16 -0.27 11.38 -10.81
C ARG A 16 -0.58 12.35 -9.68
N ASP A 17 -1.07 13.55 -9.98
CA ASP A 17 -1.49 14.53 -8.95
C ASP A 17 -2.67 13.99 -8.15
N ARG A 18 -3.72 13.52 -8.83
CA ARG A 18 -4.89 12.90 -8.18
C ARG A 18 -4.50 11.72 -7.28
N ALA A 19 -3.61 10.85 -7.75
CA ALA A 19 -3.12 9.74 -6.94
C ALA A 19 -2.37 10.20 -5.68
N ARG A 20 -1.60 11.29 -5.76
CA ARG A 20 -0.91 11.89 -4.61
C ARG A 20 -1.89 12.47 -3.60
N ASP A 21 -2.92 13.17 -4.07
CA ASP A 21 -3.93 13.76 -3.19
C ASP A 21 -4.77 12.69 -2.51
N GLN A 22 -5.20 11.66 -3.23
CA GLN A 22 -5.88 10.51 -2.63
C GLN A 22 -5.00 9.80 -1.60
N ALA A 23 -3.69 9.67 -1.85
CA ALA A 23 -2.77 9.10 -0.88
C ALA A 23 -2.65 9.96 0.39
N ARG A 24 -2.67 11.30 0.25
CA ARG A 24 -2.70 12.23 1.39
C ARG A 24 -4.00 12.12 2.17
N GLU A 25 -5.14 12.10 1.50
CA GLU A 25 -6.44 11.90 2.12
C GLU A 25 -6.51 10.58 2.86
N ASN A 26 -6.02 9.49 2.28
CA ASN A 26 -6.02 8.19 2.94
C ASN A 26 -5.12 8.18 4.19
N ARG A 27 -3.99 8.89 4.18
CA ARG A 27 -3.16 9.08 5.38
C ARG A 27 -3.90 9.88 6.45
N ALA A 28 -4.61 10.94 6.07
CA ALA A 28 -5.38 11.75 7.01
C ALA A 28 -6.59 11.00 7.59
N LYS A 29 -7.34 10.28 6.73
CA LYS A 29 -8.57 9.55 7.10
C LYS A 29 -8.29 8.31 7.93
N PHE A 30 -7.25 7.55 7.58
CA PHE A 30 -6.99 6.23 8.19
C PHE A 30 -5.75 6.20 9.09
N GLY A 31 -4.93 7.25 9.09
CA GLY A 31 -3.74 7.37 9.94
C GLY A 31 -2.59 6.41 9.62
N ARG A 32 -2.78 5.42 8.75
CA ARG A 32 -1.77 4.41 8.40
C ARG A 32 -1.29 4.56 6.97
N THR A 33 0.03 4.56 6.81
CA THR A 33 0.66 4.51 5.49
C THR A 33 0.62 3.10 4.91
N ARG A 34 0.96 2.97 3.62
CA ARG A 34 1.12 1.64 3.01
C ARG A 34 2.23 0.83 3.69
N ALA A 35 3.33 1.48 4.05
CA ALA A 35 4.43 0.84 4.76
C ALA A 35 3.98 0.25 6.11
N ASP A 36 3.19 1.01 6.88
CA ASP A 36 2.68 0.53 8.17
C ASP A 36 1.73 -0.66 8.01
N LYS A 37 0.91 -0.64 6.95
CA LYS A 37 0.04 -1.78 6.62
C LYS A 37 0.85 -3.02 6.24
N ASP A 38 1.89 -2.85 5.44
CA ASP A 38 2.73 -3.95 4.98
C ASP A 38 3.56 -4.53 6.13
N LEU A 39 4.08 -3.68 7.03
CA LEU A 39 4.75 -4.11 8.26
C LEU A 39 3.81 -4.91 9.15
N SER A 40 2.62 -4.38 9.44
CA SER A 40 1.63 -5.06 10.28
C SER A 40 1.23 -6.42 9.70
N LYS A 41 1.09 -6.53 8.36
CA LYS A 41 0.84 -7.82 7.70
C LYS A 41 2.00 -8.80 7.83
N ALA A 42 3.24 -8.32 7.70
CA ALA A 42 4.42 -9.17 7.85
C ALA A 42 4.55 -9.69 9.29
N GLU A 43 4.27 -8.83 10.28
CA GLU A 43 4.24 -9.21 11.70
C GLU A 43 3.17 -10.27 11.99
N THR A 44 1.95 -10.08 11.48
CA THR A 44 0.88 -11.09 11.65
C THR A 44 1.24 -12.40 10.98
N GLN A 45 1.77 -12.38 9.75
CA GLN A 45 2.21 -13.60 9.06
C GLN A 45 3.31 -14.34 9.83
N LYS A 46 4.26 -13.60 10.41
CA LYS A 46 5.31 -14.20 11.24
C LYS A 46 4.73 -14.83 12.51
N ALA A 47 3.77 -14.17 13.15
CA ALA A 47 3.08 -14.72 14.32
C ALA A 47 2.29 -15.98 13.96
N ASP A 48 1.55 -15.96 12.86
CA ASP A 48 0.78 -17.12 12.37
C ASP A 48 1.71 -18.31 12.07
N GLN A 49 2.82 -18.07 11.36
CA GLN A 49 3.82 -19.10 11.07
C GLN A 49 4.46 -19.67 12.35
N ALA A 50 4.74 -18.81 13.35
CA ALA A 50 5.27 -19.26 14.63
C ALA A 50 4.26 -20.12 15.40
N LEU A 51 2.98 -19.74 15.37
CA LEU A 51 1.90 -20.52 15.98
C LEU A 51 1.71 -21.85 15.27
N ASP A 52 1.71 -21.86 13.94
CA ASP A 52 1.60 -23.08 13.14
C ASP A 52 2.77 -24.02 13.39
N GLY A 53 4.00 -23.51 13.47
CA GLY A 53 5.18 -24.32 13.81
C GLY A 53 5.19 -24.82 15.26
N ALA A 54 4.50 -24.12 16.18
CA ALA A 54 4.36 -24.51 17.58
C ALA A 54 3.16 -25.42 17.83
N LYS A 55 2.29 -25.67 16.83
CA LYS A 55 1.21 -26.64 16.96
C LYS A 55 1.79 -28.03 17.08
N LEU A 56 1.63 -28.62 18.27
CA LEU A 56 1.76 -30.04 18.48
C LEU A 56 0.41 -30.67 18.12
N ASP A 57 0.35 -31.35 16.98
CA ASP A 57 -0.77 -32.24 16.70
C ASP A 57 -0.83 -33.26 17.83
N LYS A 58 -1.96 -33.28 18.56
CA LYS A 58 -2.15 -34.26 19.64
C LYS A 58 -2.03 -35.66 19.01
N PRO A 59 -1.13 -36.52 19.50
CA PRO A 59 -1.18 -37.93 19.14
C PRO A 59 -2.50 -38.50 19.69
N GLU A 60 -3.30 -39.10 18.81
CA GLU A 60 -4.40 -39.99 19.21
C GLU A 60 -3.88 -41.24 19.94
#